data_AF-A0A0D2SYE4-F1
#
_entry.id   AF-A0A0D2SYE4-F1
#
_cell.length_a   1.000
_cell.length_b   1.000
_cell.length_c   1.000
_cell.angle_alpha   90.00
_cell.angle_beta   90.00
_cell.angle_gamma   90.00
#
_symmetry.space_group_name_H-M   'P 1'
#
loop_
_entity.id
_entity.type
_entity.pdbx_description
1 polymer ?
#
loop_
_entity_poly.entity_id
_entity_poly.type
_entity_poly.pdbx_seq_one_letter_code
_entity_poly.pdbx_strand_id
1 'polypeptide(L)'
;MEQQRSLSGSSQSPRSPSSQPYLSVSVTDPVKLGNGVQAYISYRVITKTNFPEYQGPEKIVIRRYSDFIWLRDRLFEKYKGIFIPPLPEKSAVEKFRFSAEFIEMRRQALDIFVNRIASHNLLQQSEDLRTFLQADEETMERLRSHETGIFKKKPADLMQMFKDVQSKVSDVVLGKEKPVEESNPEYEKLKQYVFELENHLAEAQKHAYRLVKRHRELGQSLSDFGKAAKLLGACEGQVLGKAFSDLGAKSEVLSAKLQKEVSCLLMLKLVVCLPALIACVIVA
;
A
#
# COMPACT_ATOMS: atom_id res chain seq x y z
N MET A 1 -52.88 40.69 -45.69
CA MET A 1 -51.58 41.29 -45.30
C MET A 1 -51.26 40.70 -43.94
N GLU A 2 -50.50 39.61 -43.86
CA GLU A 2 -49.02 39.63 -43.69
C GLU A 2 -48.63 40.33 -42.36
N GLN A 3 -47.79 39.81 -41.46
CA GLN A 3 -46.69 38.84 -41.54
C GLN A 3 -46.27 38.42 -40.10
N GLN A 4 -45.50 37.33 -40.02
CA GLN A 4 -44.90 36.73 -38.82
C GLN A 4 -43.87 37.61 -38.09
N ARG A 5 -43.66 37.35 -36.79
CA ARG A 5 -42.32 37.38 -36.16
C ARG A 5 -42.21 36.43 -34.97
N SER A 6 -41.48 35.35 -35.17
CA SER A 6 -40.81 34.55 -34.13
C SER A 6 -39.46 35.18 -33.76
N LEU A 7 -38.98 34.97 -32.52
CA LEU A 7 -37.57 34.86 -32.03
C LEU A 7 -37.58 35.05 -30.49
N SER A 8 -37.35 34.00 -29.69
CA SER A 8 -36.06 33.48 -29.22
C SER A 8 -35.78 33.86 -27.75
N GLY A 9 -36.36 33.10 -26.81
CA GLY A 9 -35.91 33.08 -25.43
C GLY A 9 -34.74 32.11 -25.31
N SER A 10 -33.51 32.63 -25.24
CA SER A 10 -32.30 31.85 -25.04
C SER A 10 -32.34 31.12 -23.70
N SER A 11 -32.45 29.79 -23.73
CA SER A 11 -32.18 28.92 -22.59
C SER A 11 -30.74 29.14 -22.13
N GLN A 12 -30.57 29.67 -20.92
CA GLN A 12 -29.27 29.67 -20.26
C GLN A 12 -28.82 28.22 -20.06
N SER A 13 -27.64 27.89 -20.57
CA SER A 13 -27.01 26.57 -20.39
C SER A 13 -26.76 26.29 -18.90
N PRO A 14 -26.89 25.03 -18.45
CA PRO A 14 -26.55 24.67 -17.09
C PRO A 14 -25.03 24.79 -16.89
N ARG A 15 -24.66 25.52 -15.83
CA ARG A 15 -23.32 25.63 -15.24
C ARG A 15 -22.43 24.41 -15.52
N SER A 16 -21.27 24.67 -16.10
CA SER A 16 -20.10 23.80 -16.06
C SER A 16 -19.89 23.24 -14.64
N PRO A 17 -19.56 21.94 -14.48
CA PRO A 17 -19.24 21.42 -13.17
C PRO A 17 -17.93 22.06 -12.70
N SER A 18 -17.98 22.82 -11.61
CA SER A 18 -16.78 23.18 -10.88
C SER A 18 -16.10 21.87 -10.46
N SER A 19 -15.01 21.49 -11.13
CA SER A 19 -14.27 20.29 -10.76
C SER A 19 -13.77 20.45 -9.34
N GLN A 20 -14.24 19.61 -8.42
CA GLN A 20 -13.75 19.58 -7.04
C GLN A 20 -12.22 19.42 -7.05
N PRO A 21 -11.48 20.07 -6.13
CA PRO A 21 -10.03 19.90 -6.05
C PRO A 21 -9.69 18.44 -5.76
N TYR A 22 -8.76 17.86 -6.52
CA TYR A 22 -8.35 16.48 -6.37
C TYR A 22 -6.85 16.31 -6.60
N LEU A 23 -6.25 15.37 -5.87
CA LEU A 23 -4.91 14.84 -6.12
C LEU A 23 -5.01 13.32 -6.10
N SER A 24 -4.76 12.70 -7.25
CA SER A 24 -4.71 11.26 -7.40
C SER A 24 -3.31 10.87 -7.83
N VAL A 25 -2.75 9.85 -7.18
CA VAL A 25 -1.41 9.35 -7.49
C VAL A 25 -1.50 7.87 -7.83
N SER A 26 -0.68 7.39 -8.75
CA SER A 26 -0.60 5.97 -9.09
C SER A 26 0.86 5.54 -9.21
N VAL A 27 1.24 4.48 -8.50
CA VAL A 27 2.58 3.89 -8.54
C VAL A 27 2.52 2.62 -9.38
N THR A 28 3.19 2.64 -10.53
CA THR A 28 3.08 1.59 -11.57
C THR A 28 4.45 1.17 -12.08
N ASP A 29 4.47 0.15 -12.94
CA ASP A 29 5.60 -0.26 -13.78
C ASP A 29 6.95 -0.33 -13.05
N PRO A 30 7.13 -1.35 -12.20
CA PRO A 30 8.40 -1.55 -11.55
C PRO A 30 9.48 -1.96 -12.57
N VAL A 31 10.59 -1.22 -12.62
CA VAL A 31 11.70 -1.47 -13.54
C VAL A 31 13.01 -1.57 -12.76
N LYS A 32 13.77 -2.64 -13.01
CA LYS A 32 15.13 -2.79 -12.49
C LYS A 32 16.08 -1.89 -13.27
N LEU A 33 16.73 -0.97 -12.57
CA LEU A 33 17.75 -0.09 -13.12
C LEU A 33 19.13 -0.42 -12.53
N GLY A 34 20.17 -0.22 -13.33
CA GLY A 34 21.56 -0.48 -12.96
C GLY A 34 21.95 -1.97 -12.98
N ASN A 35 23.25 -2.22 -12.81
CA ASN A 35 23.86 -3.54 -12.86
C ASN A 35 24.61 -3.85 -11.56
N GLY A 36 24.71 -5.15 -11.23
CA GLY A 36 25.46 -5.61 -10.05
C GLY A 36 24.87 -5.15 -8.71
N VAL A 37 25.75 -4.82 -7.76
CA VAL A 37 25.40 -4.49 -6.36
C VAL A 37 24.58 -3.20 -6.26
N GLN A 38 24.74 -2.27 -7.20
CA GLN A 38 24.03 -0.99 -7.19
C GLN A 38 22.66 -1.04 -7.88
N ALA A 39 22.23 -2.21 -8.38
CA ALA A 39 20.94 -2.33 -9.05
C ALA A 39 19.76 -2.13 -8.07
N TYR A 40 18.79 -1.31 -8.47
CA TYR A 40 17.60 -1.00 -7.70
C TYR A 40 16.32 -1.12 -8.53
N ILE A 41 15.18 -1.22 -7.87
CA ILE A 41 13.87 -1.14 -8.51
C ILE A 41 13.36 0.29 -8.43
N SER A 42 13.00 0.83 -9.58
CA SER A 42 12.31 2.10 -9.76
C SER A 42 10.85 1.86 -10.10
N TYR A 43 10.01 2.85 -9.86
CA TYR A 43 8.58 2.84 -10.10
C TYR A 43 8.19 4.10 -10.86
N ARG A 44 7.21 3.97 -11.75
CA ARG A 44 6.58 5.10 -12.41
C ARG A 44 5.49 5.68 -11.52
N VAL A 45 5.67 6.91 -11.07
CA VAL A 45 4.70 7.65 -10.25
C VAL A 45 3.97 8.64 -11.14
N ILE A 46 2.68 8.42 -11.32
CA ILE A 46 1.79 9.26 -12.13
C ILE A 46 0.94 10.09 -11.18
N THR A 47 1.00 11.40 -11.32
CA THR A 47 0.21 12.35 -10.54
C THR A 47 -0.83 12.98 -11.46
N LYS A 48 -2.09 12.95 -11.05
CA LYS A 48 -3.22 13.62 -11.72
C LYS A 48 -3.89 14.57 -10.75
N THR A 49 -4.03 15.83 -11.14
CA THR A 49 -4.57 16.86 -10.24
C THR A 49 -5.07 18.08 -10.99
N ASN A 50 -5.93 18.86 -10.35
CA ASN A 50 -6.32 20.21 -10.76
C ASN A 50 -5.78 21.29 -9.82
N PHE A 51 -4.86 20.95 -8.91
CA PHE A 51 -4.21 21.91 -8.02
C PHE A 51 -3.26 22.84 -8.81
N PRO A 52 -3.34 24.17 -8.63
CA PRO A 52 -2.56 25.14 -9.41
C PRO A 52 -1.06 25.09 -9.10
N GLU A 53 -0.66 24.55 -7.95
CA GLU A 53 0.74 24.45 -7.53
C GLU A 53 1.46 23.23 -8.15
N TYR A 54 0.80 22.51 -9.06
CA TYR A 54 1.37 21.42 -9.85
C TYR A 54 1.57 21.84 -11.32
N GLN A 55 2.62 21.33 -11.94
CA GLN A 55 2.98 21.59 -13.33
C GLN A 55 2.06 20.85 -14.32
N GLY A 56 0.81 21.29 -14.39
CA GLY A 56 -0.20 20.75 -15.30
C GLY A 56 -1.06 19.63 -14.70
N PRO A 57 -2.02 19.12 -15.48
CA PRO A 57 -3.04 18.18 -14.99
C PRO A 57 -2.51 16.76 -14.77
N GLU A 58 -1.38 16.43 -15.40
CA GLU A 58 -0.72 15.13 -15.28
C GLU A 58 0.80 15.30 -15.29
N LYS A 59 1.48 14.65 -14.33
CA LYS A 59 2.95 14.60 -14.26
C LYS A 59 3.39 13.16 -14.01
N ILE A 60 4.43 12.73 -14.72
CA ILE A 60 5.05 11.43 -14.55
C ILE A 60 6.48 11.62 -14.08
N VAL A 61 6.85 10.94 -13.00
CA VAL A 61 8.22 10.90 -12.47
C VAL A 61 8.63 9.45 -12.17
N ILE A 62 9.94 9.22 -12.14
CA ILE A 62 10.51 7.93 -11.73
C ILE A 62 11.00 8.07 -10.29
N ARG A 63 10.68 7.08 -9.45
CA ARG A 63 11.08 7.05 -8.04
C ARG A 63 11.55 5.65 -7.64
N ARG A 64 12.59 5.57 -6.82
CA ARG A 64 13.03 4.34 -6.15
C ARG A 64 12.55 4.30 -4.71
N TYR A 65 12.64 3.12 -4.08
CA TYR A 65 12.14 2.92 -2.71
C TYR A 65 12.74 3.91 -1.68
N SER A 66 13.99 4.32 -1.85
CA SER A 66 14.61 5.32 -0.96
C SER A 66 13.99 6.72 -1.08
N ASP A 67 13.38 7.08 -2.21
CA ASP A 67 12.64 8.35 -2.35
C ASP A 67 11.39 8.35 -1.48
N PHE A 68 10.72 7.20 -1.36
CA PHE A 68 9.56 7.06 -0.49
C PHE A 68 9.95 7.13 0.99
N ILE A 69 11.11 6.56 1.36
CA ILE A 69 11.67 6.70 2.72
C ILE A 69 11.92 8.17 3.02
N TRP A 70 12.59 8.89 2.12
CA TRP A 70 12.83 10.32 2.24
C TRP A 70 11.54 11.10 2.52
N LEU A 71 10.50 10.87 1.70
CA LEU A 71 9.20 11.52 1.90
C LEU A 71 8.59 11.19 3.27
N ARG A 72 8.58 9.92 3.66
CA ARG A 72 8.05 9.50 4.98
C ARG A 72 8.77 10.20 6.12
N ASP A 73 10.10 10.21 6.10
CA ASP A 73 10.92 10.74 7.19
C ASP A 73 10.74 12.26 7.32
N ARG A 74 10.68 12.98 6.19
CA ARG A 74 10.34 14.41 6.15
C ARG A 74 8.98 14.73 6.74
N LEU A 75 7.95 13.97 6.34
CA LEU A 75 6.60 14.19 6.86
C LEU A 75 6.54 13.87 8.37
N PHE A 76 7.22 12.81 8.81
CA PHE A 76 7.28 12.43 10.22
C PHE A 76 8.03 13.46 11.08
N GLU A 77 9.06 14.11 10.53
CA GLU A 77 9.77 15.18 11.22
C GLU A 77 8.91 16.45 11.34
N LYS A 78 8.27 16.86 10.24
CA LYS A 78 7.56 18.13 10.14
C LYS A 78 6.16 18.12 10.75
N TYR A 79 5.45 17.00 10.69
CA TYR A 79 4.04 16.89 11.09
C TYR A 79 3.88 16.01 12.35
N LYS A 80 4.33 16.52 13.49
CA LYS A 80 4.18 15.83 14.79
C LYS A 80 2.71 15.68 15.16
N GLY A 81 2.34 14.50 15.67
CA GLY A 81 0.96 14.17 16.03
C GLY A 81 0.07 13.74 14.86
N ILE A 82 0.60 13.70 13.62
CA ILE A 82 -0.11 13.12 12.48
C ILE A 82 0.42 11.70 12.22
N PHE A 83 -0.50 10.75 12.06
CA PHE A 83 -0.17 9.38 11.68
C PHE A 83 0.32 9.32 10.23
N ILE A 84 1.62 9.14 10.05
CA ILE A 84 2.21 8.92 8.74
C ILE A 84 2.09 7.43 8.38
N PRO A 85 1.47 7.07 7.23
CA PRO A 85 1.34 5.67 6.83
C PRO A 85 2.72 4.99 6.76
N PRO A 86 2.87 3.73 7.21
CA PRO A 86 4.15 3.07 7.14
C PRO A 86 4.47 2.57 5.74
N LEU A 87 5.76 2.45 5.48
CA LEU A 87 6.29 1.89 4.24
C LEU A 87 6.44 0.37 4.35
N PRO A 88 6.35 -0.37 3.23
CA PRO A 88 6.65 -1.80 3.21
C PRO A 88 8.10 -2.04 3.62
N GLU A 89 8.40 -3.20 4.21
CA GLU A 89 9.75 -3.47 4.73
C GLU A 89 10.87 -3.33 3.67
N LYS A 90 12.02 -2.84 4.13
CA LYS A 90 13.27 -2.86 3.37
C LYS A 90 13.77 -4.31 3.38
N SER A 91 13.38 -5.12 2.39
CA SER A 91 13.77 -6.54 2.28
C SER A 91 15.21 -6.79 2.76
N ALA A 92 15.33 -7.47 3.90
CA ALA A 92 16.62 -7.79 4.51
C ALA A 92 17.33 -8.96 3.82
N VAL A 93 16.63 -9.69 2.94
CA VAL A 93 17.16 -10.87 2.28
C VAL A 93 17.32 -10.61 0.78
N GLU A 94 18.57 -10.46 0.36
CA GLU A 94 18.97 -10.10 -1.01
C GLU A 94 18.41 -11.05 -2.08
N LYS A 95 18.16 -12.32 -1.75
CA LYS A 95 17.54 -13.29 -2.68
C LYS A 95 16.09 -12.95 -3.07
N PHE A 96 15.33 -12.29 -2.19
CA PHE A 96 13.90 -12.04 -2.43
C PHE A 96 13.61 -10.65 -2.98
N ARG A 97 14.56 -9.70 -2.91
CA ARG A 97 14.33 -8.30 -3.33
C ARG A 97 13.97 -8.12 -4.80
N PHE A 98 14.24 -9.12 -5.64
CA PHE A 98 13.98 -9.12 -7.08
C PHE A 98 12.93 -10.15 -7.51
N SER A 99 12.26 -10.84 -6.59
CA SER A 99 11.15 -11.70 -6.97
C SER A 99 9.99 -10.85 -7.46
N ALA A 100 9.28 -11.31 -8.50
CA ALA A 100 8.15 -10.59 -9.07
C ALA A 100 7.05 -10.35 -8.01
N GLU A 101 6.80 -11.34 -7.15
CA GLU A 101 5.86 -11.26 -6.04
C GLU A 101 6.23 -10.15 -5.05
N PHE A 102 7.51 -10.07 -4.64
CA PHE A 102 7.98 -9.04 -3.73
C PHE A 102 7.88 -7.63 -4.33
N ILE A 103 8.26 -7.50 -5.60
CA ILE A 103 8.19 -6.23 -6.33
C ILE A 103 6.75 -5.74 -6.43
N GLU A 104 5.80 -6.61 -6.78
CA GLU A 104 4.40 -6.24 -6.92
C GLU A 104 3.75 -5.91 -5.57
N MET A 105 4.02 -6.72 -4.54
CA MET A 105 3.57 -6.43 -3.16
C MET A 105 4.07 -5.06 -2.70
N ARG A 106 5.37 -4.76 -2.93
CA ARG A 106 5.95 -3.46 -2.57
C ARG A 106 5.31 -2.34 -3.38
N ARG A 107 5.14 -2.49 -4.68
CA ARG A 107 4.50 -1.47 -5.55
C ARG A 107 3.11 -1.10 -5.02
N GLN A 108 2.29 -2.09 -4.66
CA GLN A 108 0.95 -1.86 -4.07
C GLN A 108 1.02 -1.11 -2.75
N ALA A 109 1.91 -1.49 -1.85
CA ALA A 109 2.06 -0.81 -0.58
C ALA A 109 2.52 0.66 -0.75
N LEU A 110 3.41 0.92 -1.71
CA LEU A 110 3.84 2.29 -2.07
C LEU A 110 2.71 3.12 -2.67
N ASP A 111 1.88 2.52 -3.53
CA ASP A 111 0.69 3.14 -4.10
C ASP A 111 -0.30 3.57 -3.01
N ILE A 112 -0.53 2.70 -2.02
CA ILE A 112 -1.41 2.98 -0.89
C ILE A 112 -0.82 4.06 0.02
N PHE A 113 0.49 3.99 0.31
CA PHE A 113 1.20 4.97 1.12
C PHE A 113 1.03 6.39 0.56
N VAL A 114 1.35 6.59 -0.73
CA VAL A 114 1.30 7.93 -1.32
C VAL A 114 -0.13 8.45 -1.47
N ASN A 115 -1.10 7.57 -1.78
CA ASN A 115 -2.51 7.99 -1.86
C ASN A 115 -3.09 8.35 -0.49
N ARG A 116 -2.69 7.67 0.59
CA ARG A 116 -3.10 8.05 1.95
C ARG A 116 -2.60 9.45 2.30
N ILE A 117 -1.33 9.75 2.00
CA ILE A 117 -0.75 11.09 2.18
C ILE A 117 -1.49 12.11 1.31
N ALA A 118 -1.71 11.82 0.03
CA ALA A 118 -2.42 12.70 -0.90
C ALA A 118 -3.89 12.96 -0.52
N SER A 119 -4.54 12.04 0.19
CA SER A 119 -5.91 12.20 0.70
C SER A 119 -6.01 12.97 2.02
N HIS A 120 -4.89 13.18 2.72
CA HIS A 120 -4.89 13.81 4.03
C HIS A 120 -4.76 15.33 3.90
N ASN A 121 -5.76 16.07 4.37
CA ASN A 121 -5.89 17.53 4.20
C ASN A 121 -4.59 18.32 4.46
N LEU A 122 -3.87 18.00 5.55
CA LEU A 122 -2.62 18.69 5.91
C LEU A 122 -1.39 18.19 5.15
N LEU A 123 -1.34 16.90 4.78
CA LEU A 123 -0.14 16.33 4.15
C LEU A 123 -0.16 16.55 2.63
N GLN A 124 -1.35 16.63 2.04
CA GLN A 124 -1.56 16.95 0.62
C GLN A 124 -0.94 18.31 0.25
N GLN A 125 -0.92 19.26 1.18
CA GLN A 125 -0.35 20.60 1.02
C GLN A 125 1.16 20.65 1.31
N SER A 126 1.79 19.53 1.63
CA SER A 126 3.22 19.49 1.96
C SER A 126 4.10 19.78 0.76
N GLU A 127 5.05 20.70 0.94
CA GLU A 127 6.11 20.97 -0.04
C GLU A 127 7.01 19.74 -0.28
N ASP A 128 7.20 18.87 0.72
CA ASP A 128 7.96 17.63 0.54
C ASP A 128 7.21 16.64 -0.36
N LEU A 129 5.88 16.54 -0.22
CA LEU A 129 5.05 15.75 -1.14
C LEU A 129 5.09 16.32 -2.56
N ARG A 130 4.95 17.65 -2.69
CA ARG A 130 5.04 18.35 -3.97
C ARG A 130 6.36 18.08 -4.67
N THR A 131 7.47 18.20 -3.94
CA THR A 131 8.82 17.91 -4.42
C THR A 131 8.93 16.46 -4.87
N PHE A 132 8.47 15.51 -4.04
CA PHE A 132 8.44 14.10 -4.39
C PHE A 132 7.66 13.81 -5.68
N LEU A 133 6.54 14.52 -5.95
CA LEU A 133 5.71 14.26 -7.13
C LEU A 133 6.18 14.98 -8.40
N GLN A 134 7.01 16.03 -8.30
CA GLN A 134 7.35 16.89 -9.44
C GLN A 134 8.84 16.98 -9.79
N ALA A 135 9.74 16.78 -8.82
CA ALA A 135 11.18 16.92 -9.02
C ALA A 135 11.72 15.89 -10.03
N ASP A 136 12.80 16.23 -10.72
CA ASP A 136 13.53 15.26 -11.53
C ASP A 136 14.37 14.30 -10.64
N GLU A 137 14.96 13.29 -11.27
CA GLU A 137 15.79 12.30 -10.57
C GLU A 137 17.05 12.93 -9.95
N GLU A 138 17.65 13.92 -10.63
CA GLU A 138 18.87 14.57 -10.16
C GLU A 138 18.62 15.35 -8.86
N THR A 139 17.52 16.11 -8.81
CA THR A 139 17.10 16.83 -7.61
C THR A 139 16.82 15.86 -6.46
N MET A 140 16.10 14.76 -6.73
CA MET A 140 15.83 13.75 -5.71
C MET A 140 17.09 13.06 -5.17
N GLU A 141 18.06 12.77 -6.04
CA GLU A 141 19.33 12.19 -5.60
C GLU A 141 20.10 13.12 -4.67
N ARG A 142 20.13 14.43 -4.96
CA ARG A 142 20.75 15.45 -4.10
C ARG A 142 20.06 15.52 -2.72
N LEU A 143 18.73 15.55 -2.69
CA LEU A 143 17.96 15.62 -1.44
C LEU A 143 18.22 14.41 -0.55
N ARG A 144 18.21 13.20 -1.12
CA ARG A 144 18.53 11.97 -0.38
C ARG A 144 19.97 11.92 0.12
N SER A 145 20.91 12.38 -0.69
CA SER A 145 22.34 12.40 -0.32
C SER A 145 22.60 13.37 0.83
N HIS A 146 21.97 14.55 0.82
CA HIS A 146 22.09 15.52 1.90
C HIS A 146 21.57 14.97 3.25
N GLU A 147 20.47 14.21 3.22
CA GLU A 147 19.93 13.58 4.43
C GLU A 147 20.76 12.41 4.94
N THR A 148 21.42 11.63 4.08
CA THR A 148 22.33 10.57 4.55
C THR A 148 23.52 11.09 5.37
N GLY A 149 23.81 12.40 5.30
CA GLY A 149 24.77 13.08 6.18
C GLY A 149 24.20 13.48 7.55
N ILE A 150 22.89 13.72 7.67
CA ILE A 150 22.23 14.23 8.88
C ILE A 150 21.53 13.09 9.67
N PHE A 151 21.03 12.06 8.99
CA PHE A 151 20.21 10.97 9.58
C PHE A 151 20.97 9.65 9.82
N LYS A 152 22.30 9.68 10.00
CA LYS A 152 23.01 8.59 10.71
C LYS A 152 22.70 8.67 12.22
N LYS A 153 21.43 8.60 12.63
CA LYS A 153 21.15 8.05 13.96
C LYS A 153 21.52 6.59 13.87
N LYS A 154 22.69 6.26 14.42
CA LYS A 154 23.22 4.90 14.47
C LYS A 154 22.13 3.99 15.06
N PRO A 155 22.08 2.69 14.74
CA PRO A 155 21.28 1.75 15.53
C PRO A 155 21.64 1.82 17.02
N ALA A 156 22.86 2.27 17.34
CA ALA A 156 23.27 2.63 18.68
C ALA A 156 22.45 3.78 19.31
N ASP A 157 22.01 4.81 18.57
CA ASP A 157 21.16 5.89 19.11
C ASP A 157 19.72 5.42 19.36
N LEU A 158 19.17 4.56 18.50
CA LEU A 158 17.85 3.97 18.73
C LEU A 158 17.89 3.02 19.94
N MET A 159 18.95 2.23 20.05
CA MET A 159 19.20 1.34 21.17
C MET A 159 19.55 2.12 22.43
N GLN A 160 20.18 3.29 22.32
CA GLN A 160 20.41 4.24 23.42
C GLN A 160 19.09 4.85 23.88
N MET A 161 18.20 5.24 22.97
CA MET A 161 16.85 5.70 23.34
C MET A 161 16.04 4.59 24.03
N PHE A 162 16.12 3.33 23.57
CA PHE A 162 15.51 2.18 24.26
C PHE A 162 16.14 1.91 25.63
N LYS A 163 17.47 2.03 25.74
CA LYS A 163 18.23 1.83 26.97
C LYS A 163 18.03 2.99 27.96
N ASP A 164 17.77 4.20 27.47
CA ASP A 164 17.44 5.39 28.25
C ASP A 164 15.98 5.35 28.73
N VAL A 165 15.07 4.73 27.96
CA VAL A 165 13.72 4.40 28.44
C VAL A 165 13.78 3.27 29.47
N GLN A 166 14.62 2.25 29.27
CA GLN A 166 14.81 1.16 30.24
C GLN A 166 15.51 1.63 31.52
N SER A 167 16.48 2.55 31.44
CA SER A 167 17.14 3.13 32.62
C SER A 167 16.22 4.11 33.35
N LYS A 168 15.35 4.84 32.64
CA LYS A 168 14.29 5.65 33.26
C LYS A 168 13.22 4.82 33.96
N VAL A 169 12.97 3.58 33.53
CA VAL A 169 12.11 2.64 34.27
C VAL A 169 12.84 2.05 35.50
N SER A 170 14.18 2.05 35.51
CA SER A 170 14.97 1.57 36.64
C SER A 170 15.14 2.62 37.75
N ASP A 171 15.12 3.91 37.43
CA ASP A 171 15.20 5.02 38.40
C ASP A 171 13.86 5.34 39.10
N VAL A 172 12.75 4.74 38.64
CA VAL A 172 11.44 4.83 39.33
C VAL A 172 11.41 4.04 40.64
N VAL A 173 12.46 3.25 40.94
CA VAL A 173 12.66 2.56 42.23
C VAL A 173 13.26 3.49 43.31
N LEU A 174 13.66 4.72 42.97
CA LEU A 174 14.39 5.63 43.88
C LEU A 174 13.73 7.00 44.12
N GLY A 175 12.40 7.02 44.21
CA GLY A 175 11.69 7.93 45.13
C GLY A 175 11.95 9.43 44.96
N LYS A 176 11.98 9.95 43.74
CA LYS A 176 11.89 11.39 43.47
C LYS A 176 10.89 11.67 42.35
N GLU A 177 9.80 12.30 42.76
CA GLU A 177 8.80 13.02 41.97
C GLU A 177 8.52 12.48 40.57
N LYS A 178 7.41 11.75 40.46
CA LYS A 178 6.77 11.44 39.17
C LYS A 178 6.67 12.75 38.38
N PRO A 179 7.22 12.85 37.15
CA PRO A 179 6.57 13.70 36.16
C PRO A 179 5.12 13.21 36.17
N VAL A 180 4.18 14.11 36.41
CA VAL A 180 2.76 13.78 36.36
C VAL A 180 2.48 13.31 34.94
N GLU A 181 2.65 12.01 34.72
CA GLU A 181 2.02 11.28 33.63
C GLU A 181 0.55 11.26 34.04
N GLU A 182 -0.09 12.41 33.87
CA GLU A 182 -1.53 12.55 33.75
C GLU A 182 -1.90 11.74 32.50
N SER A 183 -1.88 10.42 32.63
CA SER A 183 -2.54 9.53 31.68
C SER A 183 -4.01 9.88 31.80
N ASN A 184 -4.48 10.80 30.95
CA ASN A 184 -5.89 11.11 30.84
C ASN A 184 -6.63 9.76 30.78
N PRO A 185 -7.60 9.48 31.67
CA PRO A 185 -8.37 8.24 31.63
C PRO A 185 -8.93 7.92 30.24
N GLU A 186 -9.17 8.94 29.41
CA GLU A 186 -9.56 8.78 28.01
C GLU A 186 -8.43 8.26 27.12
N TYR A 187 -7.18 8.68 27.35
CA TYR A 187 -6.01 8.18 26.61
C TYR A 187 -5.78 6.70 26.90
N GLU A 188 -5.87 6.27 28.16
CA GLU A 188 -5.69 4.86 28.51
C GLU A 188 -6.80 3.98 27.92
N LYS A 189 -8.05 4.48 27.89
CA LYS A 189 -9.16 3.82 27.18
C LYS A 189 -8.90 3.72 25.68
N LEU A 190 -8.43 4.80 25.05
CA LEU A 190 -8.11 4.80 23.62
C LEU A 190 -6.99 3.80 23.32
N LYS A 191 -5.94 3.78 24.15
CA LYS A 191 -4.83 2.82 24.04
C LYS A 191 -5.31 1.37 24.14
N GLN A 192 -6.17 1.06 25.12
CA GLN A 192 -6.78 -0.27 25.24
C GLN A 192 -7.62 -0.65 24.01
N TYR A 193 -8.48 0.27 23.54
CA TYR A 193 -9.27 0.05 22.33
C TYR A 193 -8.39 -0.24 21.11
N VAL A 194 -7.29 0.49 20.97
CA VAL A 194 -6.34 0.33 19.89
C VAL A 194 -5.65 -1.05 19.94
N PHE A 195 -5.24 -1.53 21.12
CA PHE A 195 -4.70 -2.88 21.28
C PHE A 195 -5.72 -3.99 21.00
N GLU A 196 -6.98 -3.81 21.43
CA GLU A 196 -8.05 -4.76 21.10
C GLU A 196 -8.33 -4.82 19.60
N LEU A 197 -8.34 -3.65 18.94
CA LEU A 197 -8.49 -3.55 17.49
C LEU A 197 -7.34 -4.25 16.77
N GLU A 198 -6.10 -4.08 17.23
CA GLU A 198 -4.93 -4.80 16.71
C GLU A 198 -5.12 -6.32 16.80
N ASN A 199 -5.58 -6.84 17.93
CA ASN A 199 -5.85 -8.26 18.10
C ASN A 199 -6.91 -8.77 17.13
N HIS A 200 -8.01 -8.03 16.97
CA HIS A 200 -9.06 -8.38 16.01
C HIS A 200 -8.57 -8.36 14.57
N LEU A 201 -7.75 -7.37 14.22
CA LEU A 201 -7.12 -7.30 12.90
C LEU A 201 -6.17 -8.49 12.69
N ALA A 202 -5.28 -8.81 13.63
CA ALA A 202 -4.37 -9.94 13.52
C ALA A 202 -5.09 -11.27 13.30
N GLU A 203 -6.20 -11.53 14.02
CA GLU A 203 -6.99 -12.74 13.81
C GLU A 203 -7.73 -12.72 12.46
N ALA A 204 -8.27 -11.57 12.04
CA ALA A 204 -8.86 -11.42 10.71
C ALA A 204 -7.85 -11.69 9.59
N GLN A 205 -6.60 -11.22 9.72
CA GLN A 205 -5.52 -11.53 8.79
C GLN A 205 -5.25 -13.03 8.73
N LYS A 206 -5.18 -13.70 9.88
CA LYS A 206 -4.95 -15.14 9.97
C LYS A 206 -6.09 -15.94 9.36
N HIS A 207 -7.34 -15.50 9.52
CA HIS A 207 -8.49 -16.07 8.83
C HIS A 207 -8.40 -15.89 7.30
N ALA A 208 -8.07 -14.68 6.83
CA ALA A 208 -7.89 -14.40 5.41
C ALA A 208 -6.77 -15.26 4.79
N TYR A 209 -5.63 -15.39 5.47
CA TYR A 209 -4.54 -16.25 5.02
C TYR A 209 -4.97 -17.73 4.94
N ARG A 210 -5.69 -18.23 5.95
CA ARG A 210 -6.25 -19.59 5.94
C ARG A 210 -7.21 -19.80 4.76
N LEU A 211 -8.05 -18.81 4.45
CA LEU A 211 -8.99 -18.87 3.32
C LEU A 211 -8.24 -18.95 1.98
N VAL A 212 -7.26 -18.08 1.76
CA VAL A 212 -6.39 -18.07 0.58
C VAL A 212 -5.70 -19.43 0.41
N LYS A 213 -5.12 -19.97 1.49
CA LYS A 213 -4.48 -21.29 1.49
C LYS A 213 -5.47 -22.39 1.10
N ARG A 214 -6.66 -22.39 1.69
CA ARG A 214 -7.70 -23.39 1.41
C ARG A 214 -8.22 -23.32 -0.02
N HIS A 215 -8.43 -22.15 -0.58
CA HIS A 215 -8.82 -22.01 -1.99
C HIS A 215 -7.72 -22.46 -2.95
N ARG A 216 -6.44 -22.24 -2.61
CA ARG A 216 -5.31 -22.76 -3.41
C ARG A 216 -5.26 -24.29 -3.40
N GLU A 217 -5.39 -24.91 -2.22
CA GLU A 217 -5.47 -26.36 -2.06
C GLU A 217 -6.66 -26.94 -2.84
N LEU A 218 -7.85 -26.35 -2.70
CA LEU A 218 -9.05 -26.79 -3.41
C LEU A 218 -8.93 -26.65 -4.93
N GLY A 219 -8.37 -25.53 -5.41
CA GLY A 219 -8.08 -25.33 -6.83
C GLY A 219 -7.16 -26.42 -7.37
N GLN A 220 -6.11 -26.79 -6.63
CA GLN A 220 -5.21 -27.88 -7.03
C GLN A 220 -5.95 -29.23 -7.10
N SER A 221 -6.73 -29.57 -6.06
CA SER A 221 -7.53 -30.80 -6.04
C SER A 221 -8.53 -30.89 -7.20
N LEU A 222 -9.20 -29.80 -7.55
CA LEU A 222 -10.12 -29.75 -8.70
C LEU A 222 -9.39 -29.94 -10.04
N SER A 223 -8.17 -29.41 -10.16
CA SER A 223 -7.32 -29.63 -11.35
C SER A 223 -6.97 -31.12 -11.47
N ASP A 224 -6.54 -31.74 -10.37
CA ASP A 224 -6.08 -33.13 -10.40
C ASP A 224 -7.25 -34.11 -10.58
N PHE A 225 -8.39 -33.84 -9.94
CA PHE A 225 -9.65 -34.53 -10.22
C PHE A 225 -10.07 -34.39 -11.69
N GLY A 226 -9.95 -33.20 -12.27
CA GLY A 226 -10.29 -32.95 -13.67
C GLY A 226 -9.46 -33.78 -14.65
N LYS A 227 -8.14 -33.87 -14.39
CA LYS A 227 -7.23 -34.75 -15.16
C LYS A 227 -7.59 -36.21 -15.01
N ALA A 228 -7.84 -36.68 -13.78
CA ALA A 228 -8.22 -38.07 -13.51
C ALA A 228 -9.54 -38.45 -14.18
N ALA A 229 -10.54 -37.58 -14.15
CA ALA A 229 -11.82 -37.80 -14.81
C ALA A 229 -11.66 -37.93 -16.34
N LYS A 230 -10.82 -37.09 -16.97
CA LYS A 230 -10.52 -37.22 -18.40
C LYS A 230 -9.79 -38.53 -18.74
N LEU A 231 -8.84 -38.94 -17.90
CA LEU A 231 -8.15 -40.22 -18.08
C LEU A 231 -9.11 -41.40 -17.97
N LEU A 232 -10.03 -41.38 -17.01
CA LEU A 232 -11.09 -42.38 -16.90
C LEU A 232 -11.97 -42.36 -18.14
N GLY A 233 -12.35 -41.18 -18.63
CA GLY A 233 -13.14 -41.04 -19.85
C GLY A 233 -12.47 -41.62 -21.10
N ALA A 234 -11.14 -41.63 -21.16
CA ALA A 234 -10.38 -42.26 -22.24
C ALA A 234 -10.41 -43.80 -22.21
N CYS A 235 -10.73 -44.39 -21.07
CA CYS A 235 -10.87 -45.84 -20.89
C CYS A 235 -12.30 -46.34 -21.16
N GLU A 236 -13.27 -45.43 -21.32
CA GLU A 236 -14.70 -45.76 -21.41
C GLU A 236 -15.25 -45.66 -22.85
N GLY A 237 -16.41 -46.28 -23.08
CA GLY A 237 -17.12 -46.19 -24.37
C GLY A 237 -17.64 -44.76 -24.68
N GLN A 238 -18.04 -44.49 -25.93
CA GLN A 238 -18.28 -43.13 -26.43
C GLN A 238 -19.16 -42.22 -25.53
N VAL A 239 -20.31 -42.71 -25.04
CA VAL A 239 -21.25 -41.87 -24.28
C VAL A 239 -20.71 -41.56 -22.88
N LEU A 240 -20.23 -42.58 -22.17
CA LEU A 240 -19.72 -42.45 -20.81
C LEU A 240 -18.35 -41.75 -20.78
N GLY A 241 -17.49 -42.06 -21.75
CA GLY A 241 -16.20 -41.42 -21.93
C GLY A 241 -16.31 -39.93 -22.21
N LYS A 242 -17.30 -39.52 -23.02
CA LYS A 242 -17.63 -38.11 -23.25
C LYS A 242 -18.10 -37.43 -21.96
N ALA A 243 -18.99 -38.06 -21.19
CA ALA A 243 -19.49 -37.51 -19.93
C ALA A 243 -18.35 -37.27 -18.91
N PHE A 244 -17.43 -38.22 -18.76
CA PHE A 244 -16.26 -38.07 -17.90
C PHE A 244 -15.29 -36.99 -18.40
N SER A 245 -15.09 -36.90 -19.72
CA SER A 245 -14.27 -35.85 -20.32
C SER A 245 -14.85 -34.45 -20.08
N ASP A 246 -16.17 -34.30 -20.23
CA ASP A 246 -16.89 -33.06 -19.97
C ASP A 246 -16.83 -32.68 -18.48
N LEU A 247 -17.03 -33.65 -17.57
CA LEU A 247 -16.89 -33.45 -16.13
C LEU A 247 -15.48 -32.97 -15.78
N GLY A 248 -14.45 -33.60 -16.34
CA GLY A 248 -13.06 -33.23 -16.11
C GLY A 248 -12.76 -31.81 -16.61
N ALA A 249 -13.25 -31.44 -17.79
CA ALA A 249 -13.13 -30.09 -18.33
C ALA A 249 -13.82 -29.05 -17.45
N LYS A 250 -15.02 -29.33 -16.93
CA LYS A 250 -15.72 -28.42 -16.00
C LYS A 250 -14.97 -28.27 -14.69
N SER A 251 -14.37 -29.34 -14.15
CA SER A 251 -13.56 -29.26 -12.94
C SER A 251 -12.32 -28.39 -13.12
N GLU A 252 -11.63 -28.50 -14.25
CA GLU A 252 -10.48 -27.63 -14.57
C GLU A 252 -10.88 -26.16 -14.72
N VAL A 253 -12.05 -25.87 -15.31
CA VAL A 253 -12.58 -24.49 -15.37
C VAL A 253 -12.86 -23.93 -13.98
N LEU A 254 -13.43 -24.74 -13.07
CA LEU A 254 -13.63 -24.32 -11.67
C LEU A 254 -12.29 -24.09 -10.97
N SER A 255 -11.31 -24.99 -11.16
CA SER A 255 -9.95 -24.83 -10.65
C SER A 255 -9.33 -23.48 -11.07
N ALA A 256 -9.39 -23.16 -12.36
CA ALA A 256 -8.87 -21.90 -12.90
C ALA A 256 -9.58 -20.67 -12.31
N LYS A 257 -10.90 -20.74 -12.09
CA LYS A 257 -11.66 -19.65 -11.42
C LYS A 257 -11.20 -19.45 -9.98
N LEU A 258 -11.09 -20.52 -9.19
CA LEU A 258 -10.60 -20.43 -7.80
C LEU A 258 -9.18 -19.88 -7.73
N GLN A 259 -8.28 -20.32 -8.62
CA GLN A 259 -6.91 -19.80 -8.65
C GLN A 259 -6.88 -18.31 -8.97
N LYS A 260 -7.74 -17.84 -9.88
CA LYS A 260 -7.88 -16.41 -10.19
C LYS A 260 -8.44 -15.61 -9.01
N GLU A 261 -9.43 -16.13 -8.30
CA GLU A 261 -9.97 -15.50 -7.08
C GLU A 261 -8.91 -15.40 -5.97
N VAL A 262 -8.11 -16.45 -5.77
CA VAL A 262 -6.97 -16.45 -4.85
C VAL A 262 -5.98 -15.35 -5.20
N SER A 263 -5.63 -15.21 -6.48
CA SER A 263 -4.78 -14.09 -6.93
C SER A 263 -5.43 -12.75 -6.63
N CYS A 264 -6.73 -12.56 -6.91
CA CYS A 264 -7.43 -11.33 -6.57
C CYS A 264 -7.48 -11.06 -5.06
N LEU A 265 -7.68 -12.08 -4.22
CA LEU A 265 -7.71 -11.95 -2.75
C LEU A 265 -6.35 -11.61 -2.15
N LEU A 266 -5.26 -12.14 -2.73
CA LEU A 266 -3.91 -11.73 -2.40
C LEU A 266 -3.63 -10.27 -2.79
N MET A 267 -4.22 -9.82 -3.91
CA MET A 267 -4.12 -8.43 -4.39
C MET A 267 -5.08 -7.48 -3.64
N LEU A 268 -6.10 -8.01 -2.97
CA LEU A 268 -7.02 -7.24 -2.13
C LEU A 268 -6.32 -6.86 -0.81
N LYS A 269 -6.41 -5.57 -0.51
CA LYS A 269 -5.73 -4.80 0.57
C LYS A 269 -5.76 -5.44 1.97
N LEU A 270 -6.58 -6.45 2.22
CA LEU A 270 -6.78 -7.05 3.55
C LEU A 270 -5.55 -7.83 4.05
N VAL A 271 -4.85 -8.56 3.18
CA VAL A 271 -3.70 -9.40 3.58
C VAL A 271 -2.40 -8.60 3.64
N VAL A 272 -2.25 -7.61 2.75
CA VAL A 272 -1.03 -6.81 2.59
C VAL A 272 -1.01 -5.58 3.52
N CYS A 273 -2.16 -4.95 3.80
CA CYS A 273 -2.18 -3.67 4.52
C CYS A 273 -2.45 -3.79 6.02
N LEU A 274 -2.86 -4.94 6.53
CA LEU A 274 -3.12 -5.09 7.97
C LEU A 274 -1.87 -4.94 8.84
N PRO A 275 -0.73 -5.55 8.50
CA PRO A 275 0.51 -5.34 9.26
C PRO A 275 0.94 -3.86 9.24
N ALA A 276 0.71 -3.17 8.13
CA ALA A 276 0.98 -1.74 7.99
C ALA A 276 0.01 -0.88 8.83
N LEU A 277 -1.26 -1.27 8.95
CA LEU A 277 -2.22 -0.61 9.84
C LEU A 277 -1.87 -0.81 11.32
N ILE A 278 -1.46 -2.03 11.68
CA ILE A 278 -1.02 -2.40 13.03
C ILE A 278 0.27 -1.64 13.41
N ALA A 279 1.26 -1.59 12.52
CA ALA A 279 2.48 -0.82 12.76
C ALA A 279 2.22 0.69 12.92
N CYS A 280 1.18 1.22 12.26
CA CYS A 280 0.76 2.62 12.38
C CYS A 280 0.23 2.95 13.79
N VAL A 281 -0.29 1.93 14.48
CA VAL A 281 -0.87 1.99 15.82
C VAL A 281 0.20 1.88 16.91
N ILE A 282 1.23 1.06 16.71
CA ILE A 282 2.26 0.74 17.73
C ILE A 282 3.33 1.85 17.89
N VAL A 283 3.55 2.66 16.85
CA VAL A 283 4.67 3.65 16.81
C VAL A 283 4.23 5.08 17.18
N ALA A 284 2.98 5.28 17.61
CA ALA A 284 2.49 6.54 18.18
C ALA A 284 2.42 6.45 19.70
#